data_AF-A0A920SFI0-F1
#
_entry.id   AF-A0A920SFI0-F1
#
_cell.length_a   1.000
_cell.length_b   1.000
_cell.length_c   1.000
_cell.angle_alpha   90.00
_cell.angle_beta   90.00
_cell.angle_gamma   90.00
#
_symmetry.space_group_name_H-M   'P 1'
#
loop_
_entity.id
_entity.type
_entity.pdbx_description
1 polymer ?
#
loop_
_entity_poly.entity_id
_entity_poly.type
_entity_poly.pdbx_seq_one_letter_code
_entity_poly.pdbx_strand_id
1 'polypeptide(L)'
;MGIEPDLSTWRRFYGRTTGGAVAGREHIMAVMEQTGDAYHDRFERVYHGGTFNANPYCAATGVAALNIVRTGEMQLKADAMAERLRTGLRNIVDKYEVNACVTVNRLRFIYILGPNQLMIWMHVA
;
A
#
# COMPACT_ATOMS: atom_id res chain seq x y z
N MET A 1 0.07 -13.99 6.88
CA MET A 1 -1.33 -14.45 7.04
C MET A 1 -1.87 -14.63 5.65
N GLY A 2 -2.12 -15.88 5.22
CA GLY A 2 -2.66 -16.21 3.90
C GLY A 2 -4.17 -15.93 3.83
N ILE A 3 -4.54 -14.68 4.08
CA ILE A 3 -5.94 -14.22 4.02
C ILE A 3 -6.21 -13.79 2.59
N GLU A 4 -7.25 -14.35 1.98
CA GLU A 4 -7.74 -13.94 0.67
C GLU A 4 -8.89 -12.94 0.86
N PRO A 5 -8.65 -11.64 0.61
CA PRO A 5 -9.68 -10.63 0.77
C PRO A 5 -10.68 -10.67 -0.39
N ASP A 6 -11.95 -10.43 -0.10
CA ASP A 6 -12.99 -10.30 -1.12
C ASP A 6 -12.76 -9.06 -2.02
N LEU A 7 -12.19 -8.01 -1.44
CA LEU A 7 -11.83 -6.76 -2.10
C LEU A 7 -10.52 -6.21 -1.54
N SER A 8 -9.65 -5.73 -2.43
CA SER A 8 -8.40 -5.08 -2.12
C SER A 8 -8.36 -3.69 -2.75
N THR A 9 -7.97 -2.71 -1.96
CA THR A 9 -7.75 -1.34 -2.41
C THR A 9 -6.26 -1.04 -2.42
N TRP A 10 -5.86 -0.34 -3.46
CA TRP A 10 -4.48 -0.13 -3.78
C TRP A 10 -4.30 1.36 -4.08
N ARG A 11 -3.29 2.00 -3.47
CA ARG A 11 -2.74 3.29 -3.93
C ARG A 11 -1.21 3.31 -3.94
N ARG A 12 -0.62 4.14 -4.82
CA ARG A 12 0.80 4.53 -4.76
C ARG A 12 1.83 3.44 -5.12
N PHE A 13 1.49 2.45 -5.95
CA PHE A 13 2.44 1.40 -6.42
C PHE A 13 3.39 1.86 -7.52
N TYR A 14 3.21 3.08 -8.04
CA TYR A 14 3.85 3.53 -9.28
C TYR A 14 4.34 4.98 -9.15
N GLY A 15 5.45 5.19 -8.45
CA GLY A 15 6.10 6.50 -8.32
C GLY A 15 5.21 7.61 -7.75
N ARG A 16 5.46 8.87 -8.15
CA ARG A 16 4.70 10.06 -7.70
C ARG A 16 3.36 10.26 -8.45
N THR A 17 2.89 9.25 -9.18
CA THR A 17 1.68 9.39 -10.00
C THR A 17 0.41 9.27 -9.16
N THR A 18 -0.64 9.99 -9.58
CA THR A 18 -1.98 9.84 -9.00
C THR A 18 -2.60 8.56 -9.55
N GLY A 19 -2.62 7.50 -8.75
CA GLY A 19 -3.17 6.22 -9.18
C GLY A 19 -3.64 5.39 -8.00
N GLY A 20 -4.85 4.87 -8.13
CA GLY A 20 -5.43 3.87 -7.25
C GLY A 20 -6.10 2.77 -8.06
N ALA A 21 -6.20 1.59 -7.48
CA ALA A 21 -6.89 0.45 -8.06
C ALA A 21 -7.74 -0.22 -6.98
N VAL A 22 -8.85 -0.79 -7.40
CA VAL A 22 -9.66 -1.70 -6.59
C VAL A 22 -9.82 -2.96 -7.41
N ALA A 23 -9.54 -4.11 -6.81
CA ALA A 23 -9.87 -5.40 -7.40
C ALA A 23 -10.21 -6.40 -6.30
N GLY A 24 -10.88 -7.46 -6.68
CA GLY A 24 -11.43 -8.44 -5.76
C GLY A 24 -11.98 -9.60 -6.54
N ARG A 25 -12.88 -10.34 -5.91
CA ARG A 25 -13.55 -11.47 -6.55
C ARG A 25 -14.38 -11.00 -7.74
N GLU A 26 -14.38 -11.82 -8.79
CA GLU A 26 -15.10 -11.54 -10.04
C GLU A 26 -16.57 -11.17 -9.82
N HIS A 27 -17.32 -11.99 -9.08
CA HIS A 27 -18.74 -11.75 -8.81
C HIS A 27 -19.02 -10.45 -8.04
N ILE A 28 -18.03 -9.89 -7.33
CA ILE A 28 -18.15 -8.58 -6.68
C ILE A 28 -17.86 -7.47 -7.68
N MET A 29 -16.82 -7.64 -8.50
CA MET A 29 -16.42 -6.65 -9.51
C MET A 29 -17.45 -6.55 -10.66
N ALA A 30 -18.20 -7.61 -10.93
CA ALA A 30 -19.23 -7.70 -11.97
C ALA A 30 -20.30 -6.61 -11.86
N VAL A 31 -20.54 -6.06 -10.66
CA VAL A 31 -21.49 -4.94 -10.47
C VAL A 31 -21.13 -3.68 -11.27
N MET A 32 -19.87 -3.54 -11.71
CA MET A 32 -19.39 -2.41 -12.52
C MET A 32 -19.36 -2.72 -14.03
N GLU A 33 -19.63 -3.96 -14.42
CA GLU A 33 -19.51 -4.45 -15.80
C GLU A 33 -20.54 -3.79 -16.72
N GLN A 34 -20.10 -3.42 -17.93
CA GLN A 34 -21.01 -3.08 -19.02
C GLN A 34 -21.34 -4.36 -19.78
N THR A 35 -22.62 -4.73 -19.76
CA THR A 35 -23.11 -5.97 -20.37
C THR A 35 -23.64 -5.75 -21.79
N GLY A 36 -23.97 -4.50 -22.14
CA GLY A 36 -24.65 -4.15 -23.39
C GLY A 36 -26.18 -4.17 -23.28
N ASP A 37 -26.75 -4.67 -22.19
CA ASP A 37 -28.18 -4.48 -21.88
C ASP A 37 -28.40 -3.06 -21.36
N ALA A 38 -29.23 -2.29 -22.07
CA ALA A 38 -29.52 -0.90 -21.75
C ALA A 38 -30.24 -0.73 -20.41
N TYR A 39 -31.03 -1.72 -19.95
CA TYR A 39 -31.68 -1.65 -18.65
C TYR A 39 -30.65 -1.87 -17.53
N HIS A 40 -29.94 -2.99 -17.57
CA HIS A 40 -28.86 -3.29 -16.63
C HIS A 40 -27.84 -2.15 -16.55
N ASP A 41 -27.28 -1.72 -17.68
CA ASP A 41 -26.17 -0.76 -17.72
C ASP A 41 -26.57 0.65 -17.24
N ARG A 42 -27.88 0.94 -17.22
CA ARG A 42 -28.45 2.21 -16.77
C ARG A 42 -28.94 2.17 -15.32
N PHE A 43 -29.52 1.07 -14.87
CA PHE A 43 -30.25 1.01 -13.59
C PHE A 43 -29.65 0.07 -12.55
N GLU A 44 -28.91 -0.96 -12.98
CA GLU A 44 -28.41 -2.02 -12.09
C GLU A 44 -26.89 -1.93 -11.89
N ARG A 45 -26.18 -1.41 -12.89
CA ARG A 45 -24.72 -1.23 -12.84
C ARG A 45 -24.31 -0.08 -11.92
N VAL A 46 -23.29 -0.31 -11.11
CA VAL A 46 -22.60 0.75 -10.36
C VAL A 46 -21.67 1.52 -11.29
N TYR A 47 -21.95 2.81 -11.48
CA TYR A 47 -21.11 3.68 -12.28
C TYR A 47 -19.76 3.94 -11.61
N HIS A 48 -18.67 3.50 -12.27
CA HIS A 48 -17.29 3.74 -11.85
C HIS A 48 -16.53 4.60 -12.87
N GLY A 49 -16.82 5.90 -12.88
CA GLY A 49 -16.17 6.87 -13.77
C GLY A 49 -15.03 7.66 -13.11
N GLY A 50 -14.28 8.38 -13.92
CA GLY A 50 -13.29 9.37 -13.48
C GLY A 50 -12.46 9.87 -14.65
N THR A 51 -12.30 11.18 -14.79
CA THR A 51 -11.63 11.81 -15.95
C THR A 51 -10.20 11.29 -16.18
N PHE A 52 -9.50 10.95 -15.11
CA PHE A 52 -8.13 10.44 -15.16
C PHE A 52 -8.02 8.93 -14.90
N ASN A 53 -9.15 8.23 -14.78
CA ASN A 53 -9.14 6.77 -14.65
C ASN A 53 -8.60 6.15 -15.94
N ALA A 54 -7.80 5.09 -15.79
CA ALA A 54 -7.16 4.40 -16.90
C ALA A 54 -6.36 5.29 -17.86
N ASN A 55 -5.89 6.46 -17.40
CA ASN A 55 -5.08 7.32 -18.27
C ASN A 55 -3.78 6.59 -18.70
N PRO A 56 -3.38 6.69 -19.97
CA PRO A 56 -2.30 5.86 -20.53
C PRO A 56 -0.94 6.12 -19.89
N TYR A 57 -0.70 7.33 -19.39
CA TYR A 57 0.54 7.69 -18.69
C TYR A 57 0.67 6.94 -17.35
N CYS A 58 -0.39 6.95 -16.53
CA CYS A 58 -0.45 6.20 -15.28
C CYS A 58 -0.42 4.70 -15.52
N ALA A 59 -1.10 4.19 -16.54
CA ALA A 59 -1.08 2.77 -16.90
C ALA A 59 0.34 2.32 -17.30
N ALA A 60 1.01 3.05 -18.20
CA ALA A 60 2.36 2.73 -18.67
C ALA A 60 3.40 2.80 -17.54
N THR A 61 3.40 3.89 -16.77
CA THR A 61 4.26 4.02 -15.58
C THR A 61 3.96 2.90 -14.59
N GLY A 62 2.69 2.51 -14.49
CA GLY A 62 2.26 1.46 -13.61
C GLY A 62 2.84 0.10 -13.97
N VAL A 63 2.59 -0.35 -15.19
CA VAL A 63 3.13 -1.60 -15.71
C VAL A 63 4.66 -1.64 -15.58
N ALA A 64 5.36 -0.55 -15.92
CA ALA A 64 6.81 -0.47 -15.78
C ALA A 64 7.28 -0.65 -14.33
N ALA A 65 6.68 0.09 -13.39
CA ALA A 65 7.05 -0.01 -11.97
C ALA A 65 6.72 -1.39 -11.38
N LEU A 66 5.57 -1.99 -11.70
CA LEU A 66 5.25 -3.35 -11.27
C LEU A 66 6.23 -4.37 -11.83
N ASN A 67 6.63 -4.26 -13.10
CA ASN A 67 7.62 -5.15 -13.71
C ASN A 67 8.97 -5.07 -12.99
N ILE A 68 9.38 -3.87 -12.57
CA ILE A 68 10.61 -3.65 -11.80
C ILE A 68 10.50 -4.33 -10.42
N VAL A 69 9.41 -4.13 -9.68
CA VAL A 69 9.27 -4.64 -8.29
C VAL A 69 8.74 -6.07 -8.19
N ARG A 70 8.41 -6.72 -9.31
CA ARG A 70 7.78 -8.04 -9.37
C ARG A 70 8.57 -9.15 -8.67
N THR A 71 9.90 -9.06 -8.68
CA THR A 71 10.77 -10.10 -8.10
C THR A 71 10.71 -10.17 -6.58
N GLY A 72 10.26 -9.10 -5.91
CA GLY A 72 10.26 -9.04 -4.45
C GLY A 72 11.61 -8.63 -3.82
N GLU A 73 12.69 -8.56 -4.60
CA GLU A 73 14.05 -8.31 -4.09
C GLU A 73 14.16 -6.94 -3.40
N MET A 74 13.53 -5.91 -3.97
CA MET A 74 13.51 -4.57 -3.38
C MET A 74 12.78 -4.54 -2.04
N GLN A 75 11.68 -5.29 -1.94
CA GLN A 75 10.87 -5.42 -0.73
C GLN A 75 11.67 -6.13 0.36
N LEU A 76 12.36 -7.23 0.02
CA LEU A 76 13.24 -7.96 0.93
C LEU A 76 14.40 -7.09 1.42
N LYS A 77 15.06 -6.35 0.51
CA LYS A 77 16.14 -5.43 0.86
C LYS A 77 15.66 -4.35 1.82
N ALA A 78 14.48 -3.79 1.54
CA ALA A 78 13.94 -2.72 2.36
C ALA A 78 13.45 -3.21 3.72
N ASP A 79 12.88 -4.43 3.80
CA ASP A 79 12.57 -5.09 5.07
C ASP A 79 13.84 -5.35 5.91
N ALA A 80 14.94 -5.80 5.28
CA ALA A 80 16.22 -5.99 5.96
C ALA A 80 16.80 -4.67 6.49
N MET A 81 16.67 -3.57 5.73
CA MET A 81 17.09 -2.24 6.17
C MET A 81 16.22 -1.70 7.32
N ALA A 82 14.91 -1.91 7.26
CA ALA A 82 14.00 -1.55 8.34
C ALA A 82 14.34 -2.31 9.63
N GLU A 83 14.69 -3.59 9.53
CA GLU A 83 15.08 -4.42 10.68
C GLU A 83 16.41 -4.00 11.30
N ARG A 84 17.40 -3.65 10.47
CA ARG A 84 18.67 -3.06 10.94
C ARG A 84 18.43 -1.77 11.70
N LEU A 85 17.59 -0.89 11.16
CA LEU A 85 17.24 0.38 11.79
C LEU A 85 16.48 0.18 13.10
N ARG A 86 15.52 -0.77 13.14
CA ARG A 86 14.81 -1.17 14.35
C ARG A 86 15.77 -1.60 15.46
N THR A 87 16.73 -2.45 15.12
CA THR A 87 17.72 -2.98 16.07
C THR A 87 18.61 -1.87 16.60
N GLY A 88 19.12 -0.99 15.73
CA GLY A 88 19.92 0.17 16.15
C GLY A 88 19.16 1.10 17.10
N LEU A 89 17.89 1.40 16.79
CA LEU A 89 17.06 2.26 17.63
C LEU A 89 16.74 1.61 18.98
N ARG A 90 16.45 0.30 19.03
CA ARG A 90 16.26 -0.41 20.31
C ARG A 90 17.51 -0.34 21.17
N ASN A 91 18.68 -0.61 20.61
CA ASN A 91 19.94 -0.55 21.36
C ASN A 91 20.19 0.84 21.95
N ILE A 92 19.82 1.92 21.25
CA ILE A 92 19.94 3.29 21.77
C ILE A 92 18.94 3.53 22.91
N VAL A 93 17.67 3.16 22.71
CA VAL A 93 16.62 3.30 23.73
C VAL A 93 17.01 2.56 25.01
N ASP A 94 17.48 1.31 24.89
CA ASP A 94 17.91 0.48 26.00
C ASP A 94 19.15 1.07 26.69
N LYS A 95 20.15 1.51 25.91
CA LYS A 95 21.41 2.07 26.46
C LYS A 95 21.21 3.33 27.28
N TYR A 96 20.24 4.16 26.90
CA TYR A 96 19.96 5.44 27.57
C TYR A 96 18.75 5.36 28.52
N GLU A 97 18.23 4.16 28.79
CA GLU A 97 17.05 3.90 29.64
C GLU A 97 15.87 4.83 29.30
N VAL A 98 15.73 5.14 28.02
CA VAL A 98 14.62 5.95 27.54
C VAL A 98 13.38 5.07 27.66
N ASN A 99 12.37 5.52 28.39
CA ASN A 99 11.09 4.83 28.47
C ASN A 99 10.37 4.93 27.12
N ALA A 100 10.80 4.14 26.14
CA ALA A 100 10.24 4.12 24.80
C ALA A 100 10.18 2.72 24.20
N CYS A 101 9.18 2.46 23.35
CA CYS A 101 9.07 1.20 22.62
C CYS A 101 9.28 1.43 21.12
N VAL A 102 10.17 0.64 20.50
CA VAL A 102 10.43 0.63 19.06
C VAL A 102 9.67 -0.49 18.37
N THR A 103 8.62 -0.16 17.63
CA THR A 103 7.82 -1.13 16.85
C THR A 103 7.97 -0.88 15.35
N VAL A 104 7.98 -1.96 14.56
CA VAL A 104 8.04 -1.92 13.10
C VAL A 104 6.98 -2.85 12.52
N ASN A 105 6.23 -2.35 11.53
CA ASN A 105 5.37 -3.18 10.69
C ASN A 105 5.86 -3.16 9.25
N ARG A 106 6.81 -4.07 8.96
CA ARG A 106 7.57 -4.15 7.70
C ARG A 106 8.13 -2.78 7.27
N LEU A 107 8.35 -2.61 5.98
CA LEU A 107 8.65 -1.41 5.19
C LEU A 107 8.18 -0.01 5.64
N ARG A 108 7.25 0.17 6.59
CA ARG A 108 6.46 1.43 6.63
C ARG A 108 6.67 2.34 7.83
N PHE A 109 6.87 1.84 9.05
CA PHE A 109 6.80 2.70 10.24
C PHE A 109 7.72 2.22 11.36
N ILE A 110 8.46 3.15 11.96
CA ILE A 110 9.08 2.98 13.27
C ILE A 110 8.38 3.92 14.24
N TYR A 111 7.79 3.38 15.30
CA TYR A 111 7.22 4.16 16.40
C TYR A 111 8.20 4.17 17.56
N ILE A 112 8.34 5.30 18.24
CA ILE A 112 9.05 5.45 19.51
C ILE A 112 8.03 6.04 20.48
N LEU A 113 7.59 5.27 21.49
CA LEU A 113 6.50 5.67 22.39
C LEU A 113 7.01 6.07 23.78
N GLY A 114 7.25 7.36 24.01
CA GLY A 114 7.63 7.92 25.33
C GLY A 114 6.48 8.06 26.34
N PRO A 115 6.74 8.22 27.65
CA PRO A 115 5.72 8.47 28.68
C PRO A 115 4.92 9.77 28.46
N ASN A 116 5.45 10.71 27.67
CA ASN A 116 4.78 11.96 27.27
C ASN A 116 4.18 11.90 25.85
N GLN A 117 3.98 10.72 25.25
CA GLN A 117 3.43 10.53 23.90
C GLN A 117 4.19 11.26 22.76
N LEU A 118 5.50 11.49 22.90
CA LEU A 118 6.28 12.06 21.79
C LEU A 118 6.40 11.03 20.66
N MET A 119 5.58 11.16 19.62
CA MET A 119 5.52 10.24 18.49
C MET A 119 6.44 10.75 17.37
N ILE A 120 7.64 10.18 17.27
CA ILE A 120 8.54 10.46 16.14
C ILE A 120 8.12 9.57 14.97
N TRP A 121 7.58 10.18 13.92
CA TRP A 121 7.21 9.52 12.66
C TRP A 121 8.40 9.53 11.70
N MET A 122 8.90 8.36 11.33
CA MET A 122 9.90 8.25 10.26
C MET A 122 9.38 7.35 9.14
N HIS A 123 9.11 7.97 7.99
CA HIS A 123 8.71 7.28 6.77
C HIS A 123 9.98 6.74 6.08
N VAL A 124 10.12 5.41 6.03
CA VAL A 124 11.09 4.79 5.14
C VAL A 124 10.38 4.61 3.79
N ALA A 125 10.87 5.31 2.77
CA ALA A 125 10.33 5.26 1.41
C ALA A 125 10.90 4.06 0.64
#